data_AF-A0A316G133-F1
#
_entry.id   AF-A0A316G133-F1
#
_cell.length_a   1.000
_cell.length_b   1.000
_cell.length_c   1.000
_cell.angle_alpha   90.00
_cell.angle_beta   90.00
_cell.angle_gamma   90.00
#
_symmetry.space_group_name_H-M   'P 1'
#
loop_
_entity.id
_entity.type
_entity.pdbx_description
1 polymer ?
#
loop_
_entity_poly.entity_id
_entity_poly.type
_entity_poly.pdbx_seq_one_letter_code
_entity_poly.pdbx_strand_id
1 'polypeptide(L)'
;MFTESEANMTPITEPVQQHAQPVTDAWTALPSWLPVPGLGALPINAFLLKGREPVLVDTGLGALSDAMIEHLGAEIDPEDLRWIWLSHTDADHIGNLDRASQSRRTPGW
;
A
#
# COMPACT_ATOMS: atom_id res chain seq x y z
N MET A 1 24.81 -17.55 -26.00
CA MET A 1 23.35 -17.82 -26.07
C MET A 1 22.94 -18.20 -24.66
N PHE A 2 22.50 -17.23 -23.87
CA PHE A 2 22.01 -17.48 -22.51
C PHE A 2 20.50 -17.69 -22.63
N THR A 3 20.04 -18.90 -22.37
CA THR A 3 18.62 -19.18 -22.18
C THR A 3 18.32 -18.89 -20.72
N GLU A 4 17.92 -17.67 -20.41
CA GLU A 4 17.23 -17.43 -19.14
C GLU A 4 15.95 -18.26 -19.19
N SER A 5 15.78 -19.19 -18.25
CA SER A 5 14.47 -19.80 -18.05
C SER A 5 13.57 -18.67 -17.60
N GLU A 6 12.64 -18.25 -18.45
CA GLU A 6 11.51 -17.45 -18.00
C GLU A 6 10.81 -18.25 -16.92
N ALA A 7 11.11 -17.92 -15.65
CA ALA A 7 10.31 -18.37 -14.54
C ALA A 7 8.88 -17.97 -14.91
N ASN A 8 7.98 -18.96 -14.96
CA ASN A 8 6.61 -18.82 -15.44
C ASN A 8 5.85 -17.84 -14.52
N MET A 9 6.05 -16.55 -14.72
CA MET A 9 5.52 -15.48 -13.89
C MET A 9 4.15 -15.16 -14.43
N THR A 10 3.11 -15.48 -13.64
CA THR A 10 1.74 -15.20 -14.03
C THR A 10 1.60 -13.70 -14.31
N PRO A 11 1.16 -13.30 -15.52
CA PRO A 11 0.99 -11.88 -15.84
C PRO A 11 -0.02 -11.24 -14.89
N ILE A 12 0.31 -10.06 -14.36
CA ILE A 12 -0.66 -9.22 -13.66
C ILE A 12 -1.54 -8.56 -14.72
N THR A 13 -2.82 -8.92 -14.76
CA THR A 13 -3.78 -8.43 -15.75
C THR A 13 -4.78 -7.43 -15.19
N GLU A 14 -4.89 -7.34 -13.86
CA GLU A 14 -5.77 -6.42 -13.14
C GLU A 14 -5.00 -5.79 -11.97
N PRO A 15 -5.39 -4.59 -11.49
CA PRO A 15 -4.82 -4.04 -10.27
C PRO A 15 -4.98 -5.04 -9.13
N VAL A 16 -3.91 -5.26 -8.36
CA VAL A 16 -3.94 -6.23 -7.26
C VAL A 16 -3.19 -5.69 -6.05
N GLN A 17 -3.83 -5.75 -4.89
CA GLN A 17 -3.18 -5.57 -3.61
C GLN A 17 -2.57 -6.91 -3.19
N GLN A 18 -1.27 -6.93 -2.94
CA GLN A 18 -0.58 -8.10 -2.42
C GLN A 18 -0.69 -8.14 -0.89
N HIS A 19 -0.49 -9.32 -0.31
CA HIS A 19 -0.39 -9.48 1.13
C HIS A 19 0.67 -8.54 1.71
N ALA A 20 0.41 -8.02 2.92
CA ALA A 20 1.38 -7.25 3.66
C ALA A 20 2.67 -8.07 3.87
N GLN A 21 3.82 -7.43 3.73
CA GLN A 21 5.12 -8.11 3.82
C GLN A 21 5.97 -7.47 4.92
N PRO A 22 6.40 -8.21 5.95
CA PRO A 22 7.32 -7.68 6.94
C PRO A 22 8.67 -7.40 6.27
N VAL A 23 9.16 -6.17 6.40
CA VAL A 23 10.49 -5.74 5.94
C VAL A 23 11.48 -5.81 7.11
N THR A 24 11.04 -5.39 8.30
CA THR A 24 11.72 -5.51 9.58
C THR A 24 10.70 -5.75 10.68
N ASP A 25 11.13 -5.85 11.94
CA ASP A 25 10.21 -5.96 13.09
C ASP A 25 9.23 -4.77 13.21
N ALA A 26 9.64 -3.58 12.72
CA ALA A 26 8.84 -2.36 12.81
C ALA A 26 8.21 -1.94 11.46
N TRP A 27 8.80 -2.34 10.34
CA TRP A 27 8.35 -1.92 9.01
C TRP A 27 7.61 -3.04 8.29
N THR A 28 6.40 -2.74 7.85
CA THR A 28 5.60 -3.59 6.95
C THR A 28 5.42 -2.87 5.62
N ALA A 29 5.65 -3.56 4.49
CA ALA A 29 5.25 -3.09 3.17
C ALA A 29 3.81 -3.49 2.88
N LEU A 30 3.08 -2.61 2.19
CA LEU A 30 1.72 -2.83 1.66
C LEU A 30 1.77 -2.75 0.13
N PRO A 31 2.34 -3.77 -0.56
CA PRO A 31 2.62 -3.70 -1.98
C PRO A 31 1.37 -3.91 -2.83
N SER A 32 1.30 -3.23 -3.95
CA SER A 32 0.28 -3.43 -4.99
C SER A 32 0.91 -3.37 -6.38
N TRP A 33 0.20 -3.90 -7.36
CA TRP A 33 0.62 -3.87 -8.76
C TRP A 33 -0.49 -3.32 -9.63
N LEU A 34 -0.13 -2.43 -10.55
CA LEU A 34 -1.01 -1.88 -11.57
C LEU A 34 -0.55 -2.37 -12.94
N PRO A 35 -1.36 -3.14 -13.69
CA PRO A 35 -1.04 -3.48 -15.08
C PRO A 35 -0.99 -2.22 -15.94
N VAL A 36 0.07 -2.10 -16.75
CA VAL A 36 0.25 -1.03 -17.73
C VAL A 36 0.25 -1.66 -19.12
N PRO A 37 -0.81 -1.45 -19.94
CA PRO A 37 -0.93 -2.07 -21.25
C PRO A 37 0.30 -1.87 -22.13
N GLY A 38 0.91 -2.98 -22.58
CA GLY A 38 2.11 -2.98 -23.42
C GLY A 38 3.43 -2.67 -22.70
N LEU A 39 3.41 -2.37 -21.40
CA LEU A 39 4.59 -1.99 -20.61
C LEU A 39 4.83 -2.88 -19.37
N GLY A 40 3.94 -3.83 -19.08
CA GLY A 40 4.09 -4.78 -17.97
C GLY A 40 3.25 -4.38 -16.76
N ALA A 41 3.83 -4.48 -15.55
CA ALA A 41 3.16 -4.13 -14.30
C ALA A 41 3.99 -3.11 -13.51
N LEU A 42 3.34 -2.05 -13.04
CA LEU A 42 3.92 -1.03 -12.19
C LEU A 42 3.75 -1.43 -10.72
N PRO A 43 4.85 -1.62 -9.96
CA PRO A 43 4.77 -1.78 -8.52
C PRO A 43 4.46 -0.45 -7.83
N ILE A 44 3.52 -0.47 -6.91
CA ILE A 44 3.11 0.67 -6.08
C ILE A 44 3.15 0.22 -4.63
N ASN A 45 4.05 0.80 -3.84
CA ASN A 45 4.29 0.38 -2.46
C ASN A 45 3.95 1.50 -1.47
N ALA A 46 3.02 1.22 -0.56
CA ALA A 46 2.90 1.96 0.70
C ALA A 46 3.68 1.22 1.80
N PHE A 47 4.01 1.91 2.88
CA PHE A 47 4.71 1.32 4.02
C PHE A 47 4.07 1.75 5.34
N LEU A 48 4.04 0.83 6.29
CA LEU A 48 3.63 1.09 7.66
C LEU A 48 4.83 0.95 8.59
N LEU A 49 5.19 2.04 9.26
CA LEU A 49 6.06 2.00 10.42
C LEU A 49 5.22 1.81 11.68
N LYS A 50 5.35 0.66 12.32
CA LYS A 50 4.75 0.33 13.62
C LYS A 50 5.59 0.90 14.76
N GLY A 51 4.92 1.27 15.85
CA GLY A 51 5.57 1.86 17.02
C GLY A 51 4.59 2.63 17.89
N ARG A 52 5.11 3.50 18.77
CA ARG A 52 4.27 4.36 19.62
C ARG A 52 3.47 5.41 18.82
N GLU A 53 4.02 5.83 17.70
CA GLU A 53 3.37 6.76 16.79
C GLU A 53 3.40 6.19 15.37
N PRO A 54 2.46 5.28 15.04
CA PRO A 54 2.46 4.63 13.74
C PRO A 54 2.38 5.61 12.58
N VAL A 55 3.21 5.39 11.56
CA VAL A 55 3.30 6.22 10.35
C VAL A 55 2.93 5.38 9.15
N LEU A 56 1.91 5.83 8.41
CA LEU A 56 1.64 5.34 7.07
C LEU A 56 2.39 6.23 6.06
N VAL A 57 3.26 5.62 5.27
CA VAL A 57 4.02 6.25 4.16
C VAL A 57 3.30 5.90 2.87
N ASP A 58 2.75 6.93 2.23
CA ASP A 58 1.85 6.84 1.08
C ASP A 58 0.60 5.98 1.35
N THR A 59 -0.39 6.07 0.46
CA THR A 59 -1.71 5.45 0.65
C THR A 59 -2.12 4.53 -0.49
N GLY A 60 -1.24 4.28 -1.45
CA GLY A 60 -1.47 3.36 -2.54
C GLY A 60 -2.56 3.82 -3.52
N LEU A 61 -2.96 2.89 -4.39
CA LEU A 61 -3.90 3.13 -5.49
C LEU A 61 -5.36 3.17 -5.00
N GLY A 62 -6.11 4.20 -5.40
CA GLY A 62 -7.52 4.35 -5.02
C GLY A 62 -8.44 3.24 -5.56
N ALA A 63 -8.08 2.63 -6.71
CA ALA A 63 -8.80 1.48 -7.26
C ALA A 63 -8.75 0.23 -6.35
N LEU A 64 -7.81 0.19 -5.39
CA LEU A 64 -7.61 -0.91 -4.45
C LEU A 64 -8.00 -0.51 -3.02
N SER A 65 -8.89 0.48 -2.86
CA SER A 65 -9.19 1.08 -1.56
C SER A 65 -9.58 0.07 -0.48
N ASP A 66 -10.51 -0.84 -0.79
CA ASP A 66 -10.99 -1.82 0.19
C ASP A 66 -9.88 -2.77 0.63
N ALA A 67 -9.13 -3.33 -0.33
CA ALA A 67 -8.03 -4.23 -0.04
C ALA A 67 -6.88 -3.55 0.71
N MET A 68 -6.57 -2.29 0.36
CA MET A 68 -5.56 -1.49 1.05
C MET A 68 -5.95 -1.29 2.53
N ILE A 69 -7.19 -0.86 2.81
CA ILE A 69 -7.64 -0.60 4.18
C ILE A 69 -7.80 -1.90 4.97
N GLU A 70 -8.24 -2.98 4.35
CA GLU A 70 -8.27 -4.32 4.95
C GLU A 70 -6.85 -4.76 5.37
N HIS A 71 -5.88 -4.67 4.47
CA HIS A 71 -4.50 -5.08 4.76
C HIS A 71 -3.82 -4.18 5.80
N LEU A 72 -4.10 -2.88 5.79
CA LEU A 72 -3.67 -1.95 6.83
C LEU A 72 -4.30 -2.32 8.19
N GLY A 73 -5.60 -2.59 8.20
CA GLY A 73 -6.37 -2.99 9.39
C GLY A 73 -5.93 -4.33 10.00
N ALA A 74 -5.36 -5.22 9.18
CA ALA A 74 -4.76 -6.46 9.64
C ALA A 74 -3.42 -6.25 10.37
N GLU A 75 -2.72 -5.14 10.10
CA GLU A 75 -1.43 -4.82 10.72
C GLU A 75 -1.56 -3.95 11.97
N ILE A 76 -2.51 -3.02 11.99
CA ILE A 76 -2.82 -2.13 13.12
C ILE A 76 -4.31 -1.77 13.14
N ASP A 77 -4.82 -1.30 14.28
CA ASP A 77 -6.06 -0.54 14.29
C ASP A 77 -5.86 0.78 13.51
N PRO A 78 -6.62 1.05 12.43
CA PRO A 78 -6.50 2.31 11.71
C PRO A 78 -6.75 3.55 12.58
N GLU A 79 -7.47 3.45 13.71
CA GLU A 79 -7.65 4.56 14.66
C GLU A 79 -6.37 4.91 15.43
N ASP A 80 -5.40 3.98 15.51
CA ASP A 80 -4.10 4.18 16.16
C ASP A 80 -3.07 4.89 15.27
N LEU A 81 -3.36 5.09 13.97
CA LEU A 81 -2.46 5.83 13.07
C LEU A 81 -2.20 7.25 13.63
N ARG A 82 -0.91 7.62 13.75
CA ARG A 82 -0.48 8.95 14.24
C ARG A 82 0.08 9.85 13.18
N TRP A 83 0.70 9.32 12.13
CA TRP A 83 1.14 10.12 10.99
C TRP A 83 0.79 9.49 9.63
N ILE A 84 0.53 10.35 8.64
CA ILE A 84 0.54 9.99 7.23
C ILE A 84 1.61 10.86 6.59
N TRP A 85 2.59 10.24 5.94
CA TRP A 85 3.64 10.93 5.19
C TRP A 85 3.43 10.64 3.71
N LEU A 86 3.37 11.68 2.89
CA LEU A 86 3.20 11.55 1.44
C LEU A 86 4.52 11.91 0.76
N SER A 87 5.00 11.03 -0.11
CA SER A 87 6.21 11.28 -0.90
C SER A 87 5.98 12.36 -1.96
N HIS A 88 4.81 12.32 -2.61
CA HIS A 88 4.30 13.28 -3.59
C HIS A 88 2.80 13.05 -3.81
N THR A 89 2.19 13.76 -4.77
CA THR A 89 0.72 13.82 -4.94
C THR A 89 0.19 13.10 -6.18
N ASP A 90 0.90 12.09 -6.66
CA ASP A 90 0.42 11.27 -7.77
C ASP A 90 -0.62 10.26 -7.27
N ALA A 91 -1.53 9.84 -8.17
CA ALA A 91 -2.75 9.13 -7.81
C ALA A 91 -2.52 7.76 -7.12
N ASP A 92 -1.37 7.15 -7.36
CA ASP A 92 -0.90 5.90 -6.76
C ASP A 92 -0.28 6.07 -5.36
N HIS A 93 -0.03 7.32 -4.93
CA HIS A 93 0.48 7.63 -3.59
C HIS A 93 -0.59 8.23 -2.68
N ILE A 94 -1.60 8.93 -3.23
CA ILE A 94 -2.65 9.60 -2.45
C ILE A 94 -4.02 8.94 -2.56
N GLY A 95 -4.13 7.82 -3.28
CA GLY A 95 -5.41 7.23 -3.68
C GLY A 95 -6.34 6.84 -2.54
N ASN A 96 -5.82 6.64 -1.33
CA ASN A 96 -6.61 6.30 -0.14
C ASN A 96 -6.44 7.29 1.02
N LEU A 97 -5.89 8.48 0.75
CA LEU A 97 -5.60 9.48 1.78
C LEU A 97 -6.84 9.83 2.61
N ASP A 98 -7.97 10.09 1.97
CA ASP A 98 -9.21 10.45 2.67
C ASP A 98 -9.68 9.32 3.59
N ARG A 99 -9.59 8.08 3.13
CA ARG A 99 -10.08 6.93 3.88
C ARG A 99 -9.16 6.57 5.04
N ALA A 100 -7.85 6.60 4.82
CA ALA A 100 -6.83 6.41 5.86
C ALA A 100 -6.83 7.56 6.89
N SER A 101 -7.27 8.76 6.51
CA SER A 101 -7.40 9.89 7.45
C SER A 101 -8.68 9.80 8.29
N GLN A 102 -9.75 9.23 7.73
CA GLN A 102 -11.05 9.12 8.39
C GLN A 102 -11.08 8.13 9.55
N SER A 103 -10.12 7.20 9.62
CA SER A 103 -9.96 6.33 10.79
C SER A 103 -9.55 7.10 12.05
N ARG A 104 -9.16 8.37 11.96
CA ARG A 104 -8.72 9.17 13.11
C ARG A 104 -9.78 10.04 13.76
N ARG A 105 -11.06 9.83 13.48
CA ARG A 105 -12.10 10.72 14.02
C ARG A 105 -12.37 10.44 15.51
N THR A 106 -11.54 11.00 16.39
CA THR A 106 -12.03 11.50 17.68
C THR A 106 -12.97 12.68 17.41
N PRO A 107 -14.24 12.65 17.87
CA PRO A 107 -15.06 13.85 17.94
C PRO A 107 -14.53 14.73 19.08
N GLY A 108 -14.22 16.00 18.81
CA GLY A 108 -13.84 16.92 19.89
C GLY A 108 -13.04 18.14 19.47
N TRP A 109 -13.62 18.98 18.61
CA TRP A 109 -13.52 20.43 18.72
C TRP A 109 -14.94 20.98 18.69
#